data_AF-A0A7W7M657-F1
#
_entry.id   AF-A0A7W7M657-F1
#
_cell.length_a   1.000
_cell.length_b   1.000
_cell.length_c   1.000
_cell.angle_alpha   90.00
_cell.angle_beta   90.00
_cell.angle_gamma   90.00
#
_symmetry.space_group_name_H-M   'P 1'
#
loop_
_entity.id
_entity.type
_entity.pdbx_description
1 polymer ?
#
loop_
_entity_poly.entity_id
_entity_poly.type
_entity_poly.pdbx_seq_one_letter_code
_entity_poly.pdbx_strand_id
1 'polypeptide(L)'
;MDRLDHLLAATESLLSRVDEVLATVGAPAGHDVWPELRRVRLLPGDAVRAVAALHPAAVAEAVPELRAQARACAATADALPLATDWSGAAAESYEAARRRTAEQLNAGPDSLSRRMTATADLADAVADWMTRTRHALATCLAGVLTSAPALTVGPAHLGAATETSTQSGLPTPDESRAAADIAARLLATIASAYDQAEDLLTEAAPLKSPQPA
;
A
#
# COMPACT_ATOMS: atom_id res chain seq x y z
N MET A 1 -0.77 -16.26 5.14
CA MET A 1 -2.19 -15.94 5.35
C MET A 1 -2.29 -15.20 6.67
N ASP A 2 -2.66 -13.92 6.63
CA ASP A 2 -2.85 -13.11 7.82
C ASP A 2 -4.34 -12.96 8.19
N ARG A 3 -4.66 -12.13 9.19
CA ARG A 3 -6.03 -11.92 9.66
C ARG A 3 -6.96 -11.35 8.58
N LEU A 4 -6.43 -10.51 7.69
CA LEU A 4 -7.22 -9.95 6.59
C LEU A 4 -7.63 -11.07 5.63
N ASP A 5 -6.72 -11.97 5.26
CA ASP A 5 -7.00 -13.07 4.34
C ASP A 5 -8.14 -13.98 4.87
N HIS A 6 -8.15 -14.28 6.17
CA HIS A 6 -9.22 -15.04 6.80
C HIS A 6 -10.58 -14.30 6.78
N LEU A 7 -10.58 -13.00 7.06
CA LEU A 7 -11.79 -12.19 7.04
C LEU A 7 -12.34 -12.01 5.63
N LEU A 8 -11.48 -11.93 4.62
CA LEU A 8 -11.90 -11.83 3.22
C LEU A 8 -12.66 -13.06 2.77
N ALA A 9 -12.14 -14.25 3.07
CA ALA A 9 -12.84 -15.50 2.79
C ALA A 9 -14.22 -15.53 3.49
N ALA A 10 -14.32 -15.01 4.70
CA ALA A 10 -15.58 -14.94 5.45
C ALA A 10 -16.55 -13.84 4.96
N THR A 11 -16.06 -12.80 4.27
CA THR A 11 -16.85 -11.63 3.85
C THR A 11 -17.12 -11.59 2.35
N GLU A 12 -16.62 -12.55 1.57
CA GLU A 12 -16.70 -12.56 0.11
C GLU A 12 -18.14 -12.40 -0.41
N SER A 13 -19.08 -13.15 0.15
CA SER A 13 -20.50 -13.07 -0.24
C SER A 13 -21.14 -11.73 0.12
N LEU A 14 -20.80 -11.16 1.28
CA LEU A 14 -21.27 -9.84 1.70
C LEU A 14 -20.72 -8.74 0.79
N LEU A 15 -19.42 -8.75 0.51
CA LEU A 15 -18.78 -7.75 -0.36
C LEU A 15 -19.32 -7.84 -1.79
N SER A 16 -19.50 -9.06 -2.32
CA SER A 16 -20.12 -9.28 -3.63
C SER A 16 -21.54 -8.72 -3.69
N ARG A 17 -22.33 -8.91 -2.62
CA ARG A 17 -23.68 -8.35 -2.54
C ARG A 17 -23.69 -6.84 -2.44
N VAL A 18 -22.80 -6.24 -1.64
CA VAL A 18 -22.66 -4.77 -1.55
C VAL A 18 -22.32 -4.18 -2.92
N ASP A 19 -21.37 -4.79 -3.64
CA ASP A 19 -20.97 -4.36 -4.99
C ASP A 19 -22.14 -4.49 -5.97
N GLU A 20 -22.88 -5.60 -5.94
CA GLU A 20 -24.08 -5.82 -6.77
C GLU A 20 -25.17 -4.77 -6.51
N VAL A 21 -25.47 -4.48 -5.24
CA VAL A 21 -26.47 -3.50 -4.84
C VAL A 21 -26.08 -2.11 -5.34
N LEU A 22 -24.83 -1.70 -5.11
CA LEU A 22 -24.33 -0.40 -5.57
C LEU A 22 -24.28 -0.29 -7.10
N ALA A 23 -23.94 -1.37 -7.80
CA ALA A 23 -23.94 -1.39 -9.26
C ALA A 23 -25.36 -1.32 -9.85
N THR A 24 -26.34 -1.92 -9.19
CA THR A 24 -27.71 -2.04 -9.71
C THR A 24 -28.54 -0.80 -9.47
N VAL A 25 -28.54 -0.27 -8.23
CA VAL A 25 -29.41 0.86 -7.83
C VAL A 25 -28.64 2.09 -7.38
N GLY A 26 -27.31 2.00 -7.27
CA GLY A 26 -26.49 3.08 -6.73
C GLY A 26 -26.64 3.25 -5.22
N ALA A 27 -25.93 4.24 -4.70
CA ALA A 27 -26.10 4.70 -3.33
C ALA A 27 -27.21 5.77 -3.24
N PRO A 28 -27.85 5.94 -2.07
CA PRO A 28 -28.82 7.02 -1.86
C PRO A 28 -28.24 8.40 -2.20
N ALA A 29 -29.10 9.31 -2.65
CA ALA A 29 -28.70 10.69 -2.93
C ALA A 29 -28.20 11.38 -1.65
N GLY A 30 -27.06 12.06 -1.75
CA GLY A 30 -26.45 12.76 -0.61
C GLY A 30 -25.73 11.86 0.40
N HIS A 31 -25.58 10.56 0.13
CA HIS A 31 -24.85 9.65 1.01
C HIS A 31 -23.33 9.92 0.98
N ASP A 32 -22.67 9.74 2.13
CA ASP A 32 -21.23 9.94 2.32
C ASP A 32 -20.33 8.95 1.56
N VAL A 33 -20.91 8.00 0.83
CA VAL A 33 -20.15 7.04 0.02
C VAL A 33 -19.71 7.65 -1.31
N TRP A 34 -20.43 8.68 -1.81
CA TRP A 34 -20.15 9.30 -3.10
C TRP A 34 -18.79 10.01 -3.18
N PRO A 35 -18.33 10.76 -2.16
CA PRO A 35 -16.97 11.27 -2.11
C PRO A 35 -15.92 10.15 -2.18
N GLU A 36 -16.12 9.08 -1.40
CA GLU A 36 -15.15 7.99 -1.30
C GLU A 36 -15.06 7.16 -2.59
N LEU A 37 -16.18 6.87 -3.26
CA LEU A 37 -16.19 6.23 -4.57
C LEU A 37 -15.45 7.04 -5.64
N ARG A 38 -15.56 8.38 -5.61
CA ARG A 38 -14.83 9.24 -6.55
C ARG A 38 -13.33 9.30 -6.25
N ARG A 39 -12.96 9.16 -4.99
CA ARG A 39 -11.58 9.21 -4.52
C ARG A 39 -10.86 7.88 -4.77
N VAL A 40 -11.45 6.77 -4.36
CA VAL A 40 -10.88 5.41 -4.50
C VAL A 40 -11.07 4.85 -5.92
N ARG A 41 -12.14 5.25 -6.62
CA ARG A 41 -12.48 4.84 -8.00
C ARG A 41 -12.60 3.34 -8.22
N LEU A 42 -12.90 2.60 -7.16
CA LEU A 42 -13.16 1.16 -7.17
C LEU A 42 -14.43 0.87 -6.39
N LEU A 43 -15.09 -0.24 -6.72
CA LEU A 43 -16.13 -0.79 -5.86
C LEU A 43 -15.52 -1.33 -4.56
N PRO A 44 -16.28 -1.35 -3.46
CA PRO A 44 -15.79 -1.82 -2.16
C PRO A 44 -15.09 -3.18 -2.21
N GLY A 45 -15.66 -4.19 -2.87
CA GLY A 45 -15.04 -5.52 -2.95
C GLY A 45 -13.73 -5.53 -3.74
N ASP A 46 -13.65 -4.77 -4.84
CA ASP A 46 -12.40 -4.60 -5.61
C ASP A 46 -11.34 -3.84 -4.78
N ALA A 47 -11.72 -2.76 -4.12
CA ALA A 47 -10.82 -1.96 -3.28
C ALA A 47 -10.23 -2.78 -2.14
N VAL A 48 -11.07 -3.57 -1.48
CA VAL A 48 -10.69 -4.49 -0.41
C VAL A 48 -9.72 -5.56 -0.93
N ARG A 49 -9.99 -6.16 -2.10
CA ARG A 49 -9.09 -7.13 -2.75
C ARG A 49 -7.75 -6.51 -3.15
N ALA A 50 -7.73 -5.25 -3.59
CA ALA A 50 -6.49 -4.56 -3.92
C ALA A 50 -5.58 -4.40 -2.69
N VAL A 51 -6.13 -4.03 -1.54
CA VAL A 51 -5.39 -3.96 -0.27
C VAL A 51 -4.94 -5.35 0.19
N ALA A 52 -5.79 -6.36 0.00
CA ALA A 52 -5.46 -7.76 0.28
C ALA A 52 -4.31 -8.31 -0.57
N ALA A 53 -4.09 -7.73 -1.74
CA ALA A 53 -2.99 -8.09 -2.63
C ALA A 53 -1.67 -7.38 -2.27
N LEU A 54 -1.62 -6.57 -1.21
CA LEU A 54 -0.36 -6.01 -0.71
C LEU A 54 0.50 -7.09 -0.05
N HIS A 55 1.80 -7.11 -0.38
CA HIS A 55 2.77 -8.11 0.06
C HIS A 55 3.90 -7.45 0.89
N PRO A 56 3.64 -7.02 2.14
CA PRO A 56 4.62 -6.30 2.95
C PRO A 56 5.93 -7.08 3.17
N ALA A 57 5.84 -8.40 3.35
CA ALA A 57 7.00 -9.25 3.59
C ALA A 57 8.02 -9.21 2.44
N ALA A 58 7.55 -9.23 1.19
CA ALA A 58 8.42 -9.21 0.02
C ALA A 58 9.22 -7.89 -0.09
N VAL A 59 8.62 -6.77 0.35
CA VAL A 59 9.32 -5.48 0.39
C VAL A 59 10.30 -5.44 1.57
N ALA A 60 9.88 -5.90 2.74
CA ALA A 60 10.69 -5.92 3.95
C ALA A 60 11.96 -6.80 3.79
N GLU A 61 11.90 -7.89 3.03
CA GLU A 61 13.03 -8.77 2.75
C GLU A 61 14.17 -8.08 1.98
N ALA A 62 13.87 -7.04 1.18
CA ALA A 62 14.88 -6.29 0.46
C ALA A 62 15.68 -5.30 1.34
N VAL A 63 15.11 -4.89 2.48
CA VAL A 63 15.69 -3.85 3.36
C VAL A 63 17.09 -4.23 3.89
N PRO A 64 17.32 -5.44 4.44
CA PRO A 64 18.65 -5.84 4.92
C PRO A 64 19.70 -5.88 3.80
N GLU A 65 19.30 -6.30 2.59
CA GLU A 65 20.19 -6.36 1.43
C GLU A 65 20.63 -4.96 0.99
N LEU A 66 19.68 -4.03 0.84
CA LEU A 66 19.98 -2.63 0.51
C LEU A 66 20.91 -1.98 1.54
N ARG A 67 20.67 -2.23 2.83
CA ARG A 67 21.55 -1.75 3.91
C ARG A 67 22.94 -2.41 3.85
N ALA A 68 23.04 -3.68 3.46
CA ALA A 68 24.32 -4.35 3.27
C ALA A 68 25.10 -3.78 2.08
N GLN A 69 24.43 -3.52 0.96
CA GLN A 69 25.01 -2.89 -0.23
C GLN A 69 25.51 -1.46 0.08
N ALA A 70 24.75 -0.68 0.85
CA ALA A 70 25.20 0.64 1.30
C ALA A 70 26.50 0.58 2.12
N ARG A 71 26.60 -0.38 3.06
CA ARG A 71 27.84 -0.62 3.83
C ARG A 71 28.98 -1.10 2.94
N ALA A 72 28.71 -1.93 1.95
CA ALA A 72 29.72 -2.38 1.00
C ALA A 72 30.28 -1.22 0.16
N CYS A 73 29.43 -0.26 -0.24
CA CYS A 73 29.89 0.97 -0.92
C CYS A 73 30.84 1.79 -0.03
N ALA A 74 30.49 1.96 1.25
CA ALA A 74 31.34 2.64 2.22
C ALA A 74 32.70 1.93 2.40
N ALA A 75 32.67 0.62 2.64
CA ALA A 75 33.89 -0.19 2.79
C ALA A 75 34.77 -0.16 1.52
N THR A 76 34.16 -0.16 0.33
CA THR A 76 34.87 -0.06 -0.95
C THR A 76 35.55 1.30 -1.11
N ALA A 77 34.86 2.39 -0.75
CA ALA A 77 35.43 3.73 -0.79
C ALA A 77 36.66 3.87 0.13
N ASP A 78 36.59 3.29 1.33
CA ASP A 78 37.67 3.31 2.32
C ASP A 78 38.86 2.42 1.89
N ALA A 79 38.60 1.34 1.15
CA ALA A 79 39.61 0.39 0.69
C ALA A 79 40.36 0.84 -0.58
N LEU A 80 40.00 1.96 -1.19
CA LEU A 80 40.65 2.44 -2.42
C LEU A 80 42.13 2.78 -2.16
N PRO A 81 43.08 2.15 -2.89
CA PRO A 81 44.50 2.25 -2.58
C PRO A 81 45.07 3.66 -2.87
N LEU A 82 45.95 4.13 -1.99
CA LEU A 82 46.66 5.40 -2.15
C LEU A 82 47.86 5.26 -3.09
N ALA A 83 48.23 6.33 -3.78
CA ALA A 83 49.48 6.40 -4.55
C ALA A 83 50.70 6.71 -3.65
N THR A 84 51.02 5.83 -2.71
CA THR A 84 52.09 6.07 -1.71
C THR A 84 53.50 6.08 -2.31
N ASP A 85 53.78 5.16 -3.23
CA ASP A 85 55.12 4.94 -3.79
C ASP A 85 55.23 5.35 -5.27
N TRP A 86 54.20 6.04 -5.77
CA TRP A 86 54.10 6.49 -7.16
C TRP A 86 53.96 8.00 -7.22
N SER A 87 54.79 8.66 -8.05
CA SER A 87 54.82 10.11 -8.17
C SER A 87 54.77 10.59 -9.64
N GLY A 88 54.51 11.88 -9.82
CA GLY A 88 54.35 12.55 -11.12
C GLY A 88 52.90 12.71 -11.56
N ALA A 89 52.70 13.31 -12.73
CA ALA A 89 51.37 13.69 -13.25
C ALA A 89 50.35 12.54 -13.32
N ALA A 90 50.83 11.31 -13.54
CA ALA A 90 49.98 10.12 -13.58
C ALA A 90 49.49 9.72 -12.16
N ALA A 91 50.32 9.85 -11.14
CA ALA A 91 49.93 9.62 -9.74
C ALA A 91 48.91 10.66 -9.27
N GLU A 92 49.09 11.93 -9.65
CA GLU A 92 48.12 13.01 -9.37
C GLU A 92 46.76 12.74 -10.03
N SER A 93 46.78 12.31 -11.30
CA SER A 93 45.57 11.95 -12.05
C SER A 93 44.84 10.77 -11.42
N TYR A 94 45.58 9.76 -10.97
CA TYR A 94 45.04 8.63 -10.22
C TYR A 94 44.41 9.07 -8.90
N GLU A 95 45.09 9.87 -8.09
CA GLU A 95 44.56 10.33 -6.80
C GLU A 95 43.31 11.22 -6.97
N ALA A 96 43.26 12.01 -8.05
CA ALA A 96 42.05 12.75 -8.42
C ALA A 96 40.88 11.80 -8.79
N ALA A 97 41.15 10.74 -9.56
CA ALA A 97 40.14 9.74 -9.89
C ALA A 97 39.69 8.95 -8.65
N ARG A 98 40.63 8.53 -7.80
CA ARG A 98 40.37 7.81 -6.55
C ARG A 98 39.43 8.59 -5.63
N ARG A 99 39.72 9.88 -5.39
CA ARG A 99 38.87 10.75 -4.58
C ARG A 99 37.47 10.89 -5.16
N ARG A 100 37.35 11.15 -6.47
CA ARG A 100 36.04 11.23 -7.14
C ARG A 100 35.23 9.93 -6.99
N THR A 101 35.88 8.78 -7.13
CA THR A 101 35.24 7.48 -6.94
C THR A 101 34.81 7.28 -5.47
N ALA A 102 35.66 7.64 -4.50
CA ALA A 102 35.32 7.57 -3.07
C ALA A 102 34.12 8.48 -2.71
N GLU A 103 34.08 9.69 -3.27
CA GLU A 103 32.98 10.65 -3.14
C GLU A 103 31.67 10.08 -3.71
N GLN A 104 31.73 9.53 -4.92
CA GLN A 104 30.58 8.91 -5.58
C GLN A 104 30.05 7.70 -4.79
N LEU A 105 30.93 6.87 -4.23
CA LEU A 105 30.56 5.68 -3.48
C LEU A 105 29.99 6.03 -2.10
N ASN A 106 30.59 7.00 -1.39
CA ASN A 106 30.28 7.22 0.03
C ASN A 106 30.26 8.69 0.49
N ALA A 107 31.11 9.56 -0.06
CA ALA A 107 31.26 10.93 0.41
C ALA A 107 30.55 11.96 -0.47
N GLY A 108 29.23 12.12 -0.30
CA GLY A 108 28.44 13.19 -0.92
C GLY A 108 26.94 13.04 -0.62
N PRO A 109 26.12 14.10 -0.72
CA PRO A 109 24.67 14.02 -0.47
C PRO A 109 23.98 13.03 -1.42
N ASP A 110 24.49 12.89 -2.64
CA ASP A 110 23.99 11.98 -3.67
C ASP A 110 24.82 10.70 -3.81
N SER A 111 25.64 10.35 -2.81
CA SER A 111 26.47 9.14 -2.88
C SER A 111 25.62 7.87 -2.98
N LEU A 112 26.18 6.83 -3.61
CA LEU A 112 25.49 5.57 -3.80
C LEU A 112 25.08 4.95 -2.45
N SER A 113 25.96 5.01 -1.44
CA SER A 113 25.66 4.51 -0.09
C SER A 113 24.46 5.22 0.55
N ARG A 114 24.36 6.55 0.42
CA ARG A 114 23.22 7.31 0.95
C ARG A 114 21.94 7.01 0.19
N ARG A 115 21.99 6.92 -1.14
CA ARG A 115 20.83 6.55 -1.97
C ARG A 115 20.31 5.16 -1.63
N MET A 116 21.20 4.17 -1.48
CA MET A 116 20.83 2.81 -1.05
C MET A 116 20.21 2.82 0.36
N THR A 117 20.78 3.60 1.28
CA THR A 117 20.23 3.75 2.65
C THR A 117 18.83 4.35 2.62
N ALA A 118 18.64 5.46 1.91
CA ALA A 118 17.34 6.11 1.77
C ALA A 118 16.31 5.23 1.02
N THR A 119 16.76 4.43 0.05
CA THR A 119 15.90 3.42 -0.61
C THR A 119 15.49 2.32 0.36
N ALA A 120 16.40 1.88 1.23
CA ALA A 120 16.09 0.90 2.27
C ALA A 120 15.07 1.47 3.27
N ASP A 121 15.23 2.72 3.69
CA ASP A 121 14.32 3.38 4.62
C ASP A 121 12.93 3.60 3.99
N LEU A 122 12.87 3.94 2.70
CA LEU A 122 11.61 3.97 1.95
C LEU A 122 10.95 2.59 1.88
N ALA A 123 11.71 1.54 1.55
CA ALA A 123 11.19 0.18 1.48
C ALA A 123 10.63 -0.28 2.85
N ASP A 124 11.33 0.05 3.94
CA ASP A 124 10.88 -0.20 5.31
C ASP A 124 9.57 0.54 5.62
N ALA A 125 9.50 1.84 5.28
CA ALA A 125 8.29 2.65 5.47
C ALA A 125 7.10 2.16 4.64
N VAL A 126 7.33 1.73 3.39
CA VAL A 126 6.31 1.13 2.53
C VAL A 126 5.82 -0.21 3.09
N ALA A 127 6.72 -1.07 3.57
CA ALA A 127 6.35 -2.34 4.18
C ALA A 127 5.52 -2.15 5.46
N ASP A 128 5.89 -1.17 6.29
CA ASP A 128 5.12 -0.79 7.48
C ASP A 128 3.74 -0.21 7.11
N TRP A 129 3.68 0.71 6.14
CA TRP A 129 2.40 1.23 5.62
C TRP A 129 1.49 0.11 5.09
N MET A 130 2.00 -0.81 4.28
CA MET A 130 1.25 -1.96 3.78
C MET A 130 0.69 -2.80 4.95
N THR A 131 1.51 -3.06 5.97
CA THR A 131 1.12 -3.84 7.15
C THR A 131 0.02 -3.15 7.94
N ARG A 132 0.18 -1.85 8.23
CA ARG A 132 -0.83 -1.05 8.94
C ARG A 132 -2.13 -0.93 8.17
N THR A 133 -2.04 -0.74 6.85
CA THR A 133 -3.21 -0.67 5.96
C THR A 133 -4.01 -1.98 5.98
N ARG A 134 -3.34 -3.12 5.82
CA ARG A 134 -3.98 -4.45 5.92
C ARG A 134 -4.63 -4.66 7.28
N HIS A 135 -3.96 -4.25 8.36
CA HIS A 135 -4.49 -4.37 9.72
C HIS A 135 -5.71 -3.47 9.99
N ALA A 136 -5.67 -2.22 9.53
CA ALA A 136 -6.77 -1.28 9.63
C ALA A 136 -8.00 -1.81 8.88
N LEU A 137 -7.79 -2.34 7.67
CA LEU A 137 -8.86 -2.94 6.89
C LEU A 137 -9.44 -4.19 7.54
N ALA A 138 -8.61 -5.08 8.09
CA ALA A 138 -9.07 -6.25 8.84
C ALA A 138 -9.95 -5.83 10.04
N THR A 139 -9.52 -4.82 10.78
CA THR A 139 -10.29 -4.26 11.90
C THR A 139 -11.62 -3.67 11.43
N CYS A 140 -11.61 -2.94 10.32
CA CYS A 140 -12.81 -2.37 9.72
C CYS A 140 -13.80 -3.46 9.28
N LEU A 141 -13.33 -4.49 8.57
CA LEU A 141 -14.14 -5.64 8.14
C LEU A 141 -14.75 -6.39 9.32
N ALA A 142 -13.98 -6.64 10.38
CA ALA A 142 -14.51 -7.25 11.60
C ALA A 142 -15.61 -6.38 12.24
N GLY A 143 -15.44 -5.06 12.24
CA GLY A 143 -16.45 -4.10 12.71
C GLY A 143 -17.64 -3.91 11.76
N VAL A 144 -17.53 -4.31 10.49
CA VAL A 144 -18.66 -4.36 9.55
C VAL A 144 -19.46 -5.63 9.79
N LEU A 145 -18.80 -6.78 9.93
CA LEU A 145 -19.44 -8.08 10.19
C LEU A 145 -20.31 -8.08 11.46
N THR A 146 -19.93 -7.32 12.47
CA THR A 146 -20.68 -7.20 13.73
C THR A 146 -21.74 -6.11 13.73
N SER A 147 -21.92 -5.40 12.62
CA SER A 147 -22.82 -4.24 12.52
C SER A 147 -24.22 -4.62 12.00
N ALA A 148 -25.23 -3.86 12.43
CA ALA A 148 -26.61 -4.05 11.97
C ALA A 148 -26.79 -3.96 10.44
N PRO A 149 -26.13 -3.06 9.70
CA PRO A 149 -26.18 -3.04 8.24
C PRO A 149 -25.76 -4.36 7.57
N ALA A 150 -24.79 -5.08 8.14
CA ALA A 150 -24.38 -6.38 7.61
C ALA A 150 -25.46 -7.46 7.76
N LEU A 151 -26.36 -7.33 8.74
CA LEU A 151 -27.54 -8.19 8.87
C LEU A 151 -28.64 -7.82 7.88
N THR A 152 -28.75 -6.55 7.49
CA THR A 152 -29.71 -6.06 6.50
C THR A 152 -29.32 -6.44 5.06
N VAL A 153 -28.01 -6.44 4.76
CA VAL A 153 -27.46 -6.87 3.45
C VAL A 153 -27.18 -8.38 3.41
N GLY A 154 -27.01 -9.01 4.58
CA GLY A 154 -26.71 -10.42 4.73
C GLY A 154 -27.74 -11.33 4.07
N PRO A 155 -27.34 -12.55 3.69
CA PRO A 155 -28.11 -13.35 2.75
C PRO A 155 -29.49 -13.69 3.31
N ALA A 156 -30.52 -13.43 2.51
CA ALA A 156 -31.87 -13.99 2.65
C ALA A 156 -31.91 -15.54 2.65
N HIS A 157 -30.77 -16.24 2.72
CA HIS A 157 -30.66 -17.70 2.73
C HIS A 157 -30.83 -18.33 4.12
N LEU A 158 -30.67 -17.60 5.23
CA LEU A 158 -30.84 -18.18 6.58
C LEU A 158 -32.28 -18.09 7.13
N GLY A 159 -33.21 -17.54 6.36
CA GLY A 159 -34.60 -17.33 6.78
C GLY A 159 -35.60 -17.83 5.75
N ALA A 160 -36.19 -18.98 6.05
CA ALA A 160 -37.46 -19.48 5.53
C ALA A 160 -37.56 -19.77 4.02
N ALA A 161 -37.51 -21.07 3.72
CA ALA A 161 -38.36 -21.63 2.69
C ALA A 161 -39.83 -21.36 3.04
N THR A 162 -40.30 -20.15 2.73
CA THR A 162 -41.72 -19.85 2.58
C THR A 162 -41.92 -19.44 1.14
N GLU A 163 -42.36 -20.43 0.38
CA GLU A 163 -42.90 -20.32 -0.96
C GLU A 163 -44.03 -19.28 -0.98
N THR A 164 -43.72 -18.03 -1.32
CA THR A 164 -44.57 -17.11 -2.09
C THR A 164 -43.95 -15.71 -2.04
N SER A 165 -43.25 -15.31 -3.09
CA SER A 165 -43.41 -13.99 -3.73
C SER A 165 -42.45 -13.89 -4.91
N THR A 166 -43.03 -13.95 -6.09
CA THR A 166 -42.48 -13.45 -7.34
C THR A 166 -41.93 -12.02 -7.20
N GLN A 167 -40.69 -11.84 -7.64
CA GLN A 167 -40.33 -10.79 -8.59
C GLN A 167 -40.44 -9.33 -8.13
N SER A 168 -39.38 -8.86 -7.48
CA SER A 168 -38.70 -7.64 -7.92
C SER A 168 -37.21 -7.82 -7.64
N GLY A 169 -36.41 -8.07 -8.69
CA GLY A 169 -34.96 -8.31 -8.58
C GLY A 169 -34.14 -7.06 -8.25
N LEU A 170 -34.77 -6.04 -7.66
CA LEU A 170 -34.14 -4.78 -7.30
C LEU A 170 -33.94 -4.72 -5.78
N PRO A 171 -32.74 -4.32 -5.31
CA PRO A 171 -32.46 -4.09 -3.89
C PRO A 171 -33.48 -3.14 -3.25
N THR A 172 -33.84 -3.41 -2.01
CA THR A 172 -34.74 -2.52 -1.25
C THR A 172 -34.04 -1.19 -0.89
N PRO A 173 -34.76 -0.10 -0.62
CA PRO A 173 -34.14 1.16 -0.19
C PRO A 173 -33.29 1.02 1.09
N ASP A 174 -33.72 0.15 2.01
CA ASP A 174 -32.98 -0.14 3.25
C ASP A 174 -31.71 -0.94 2.98
N GLU A 175 -31.77 -1.91 2.06
CA GLU A 175 -30.59 -2.66 1.59
C GLU A 175 -29.60 -1.77 0.84
N SER A 176 -30.09 -0.87 -0.03
CA SER A 176 -29.25 0.12 -0.72
C SER A 176 -28.54 1.06 0.26
N ARG A 177 -29.25 1.53 1.29
CA ARG A 177 -28.65 2.36 2.34
C ARG A 177 -27.62 1.57 3.17
N ALA A 178 -27.96 0.35 3.59
CA ALA A 178 -27.06 -0.49 4.36
C ALA A 178 -25.78 -0.87 3.57
N ALA A 179 -25.91 -1.16 2.27
CA ALA A 179 -24.78 -1.39 1.38
C ALA A 179 -23.92 -0.12 1.24
N ALA A 180 -24.54 1.05 1.10
CA ALA A 180 -23.84 2.33 1.06
C ALA A 180 -23.11 2.66 2.39
N ASP A 181 -23.69 2.33 3.55
CA ASP A 181 -23.06 2.51 4.86
C ASP A 181 -21.81 1.62 5.02
N ILE A 182 -21.91 0.35 4.60
CA ILE A 182 -20.78 -0.59 4.59
C ILE A 182 -19.68 -0.08 3.67
N ALA A 183 -20.06 0.30 2.44
CA ALA A 183 -19.14 0.81 1.43
C ALA A 183 -18.44 2.09 1.89
N ALA A 184 -19.16 3.04 2.51
CA ALA A 184 -18.58 4.28 3.01
C ALA A 184 -17.48 4.01 4.03
N ARG A 185 -17.73 3.12 5.00
CA ARG A 185 -16.73 2.77 6.04
C ARG A 185 -15.48 2.12 5.45
N LEU A 186 -15.66 1.17 4.53
CA LEU A 186 -14.55 0.47 3.88
C LEU A 186 -13.73 1.42 3.00
N LEU A 187 -14.40 2.17 2.12
CA LEU A 187 -13.74 3.07 1.20
C LEU A 187 -13.06 4.23 1.92
N ALA A 188 -13.63 4.80 2.99
CA ALA A 188 -12.96 5.82 3.79
C ALA A 188 -11.67 5.30 4.46
N THR A 189 -11.69 4.06 4.95
CA THR A 189 -10.50 3.41 5.53
C THR A 189 -9.40 3.27 4.47
N ILE A 190 -9.76 2.85 3.26
CA ILE A 190 -8.84 2.67 2.15
C ILE A 190 -8.34 4.02 1.61
N ALA A 191 -9.23 5.01 1.50
CA ALA A 191 -8.91 6.36 1.08
C ALA A 191 -7.86 7.01 2.00
N SER A 192 -8.02 6.87 3.31
CA SER A 192 -7.03 7.34 4.30
C SER A 192 -5.66 6.67 4.10
N ALA A 193 -5.64 5.38 3.77
CA ALA A 193 -4.40 4.68 3.45
C ALA A 193 -3.76 5.17 2.14
N TYR A 194 -4.55 5.55 1.13
CA TYR A 194 -4.03 6.18 -0.08
C TYR A 194 -3.34 7.51 0.19
N ASP A 195 -3.91 8.38 1.03
CA ASP A 195 -3.26 9.66 1.37
C ASP A 195 -1.90 9.43 2.03
N GLN A 196 -1.84 8.49 2.97
CA GLN A 196 -0.57 8.12 3.62
C GLN A 196 0.46 7.59 2.61
N ALA A 197 0.03 6.86 1.58
CA ALA A 197 0.93 6.40 0.53
C ALA A 197 1.44 7.56 -0.34
N GLU A 198 0.59 8.51 -0.70
CA GLU A 198 0.97 9.70 -1.45
C GLU A 198 1.96 10.58 -0.66
N ASP A 199 1.77 10.72 0.65
CA ASP A 199 2.71 11.41 1.53
C ASP A 199 4.08 10.73 1.50
N LEU A 200 4.14 9.40 1.66
CA LEU A 200 5.38 8.62 1.57
C LEU A 200 6.08 8.79 0.21
N LEU A 201 5.33 8.77 -0.89
CA LEU A 201 5.88 8.93 -2.24
C LEU A 201 6.35 10.36 -2.52
N THR A 202 5.75 11.34 -1.86
CA THR A 202 6.14 12.75 -1.93
C THR A 202 7.43 12.99 -1.15
N GLU A 203 7.56 12.44 0.05
CA GLU A 203 8.79 12.46 0.85
C GLU A 203 9.97 11.78 0.12
N ALA A 204 9.67 10.73 -0.65
CA ALA A 204 10.64 10.01 -1.46
C ALA A 204 11.02 10.68 -2.80
N ALA A 205 10.43 11.84 -3.14
CA ALA A 205 10.69 12.51 -4.42
C ALA A 205 12.18 12.72 -4.77
N PRO A 206 13.09 13.04 -3.82
CA PRO A 206 14.52 13.20 -4.11
C PRO A 206 15.19 11.95 -4.71
N LEU A 207 14.68 10.74 -4.43
CA LEU A 207 15.23 9.50 -4.95
C LEU A 207 14.98 9.30 -6.45
N LYS A 208 13.97 9.99 -7.01
CA LYS A 208 13.55 9.85 -8.42
C LYS A 208 14.51 10.52 -9.40
N SER A 209 15.33 11.47 -8.94
CA SER A 209 16.30 12.15 -9.79
C SER A 209 17.53 11.27 -10.02
N PRO A 210 17.99 11.07 -11.28
CA PRO A 210 19.22 10.38 -11.56
C PRO A 210 20.42 11.18 -11.01
N GLN A 211 21.46 10.45 -10.61
CA GLN A 211 22.70 11.09 -10.14
C GLN A 211 23.34 11.87 -11.31
N PRO A 212 23.74 13.14 -11.11
CA PRO A 212 24.54 13.83 -12.12
C PRO A 212 25.87 13.07 -12.28
N ALA A 213 26.23 12.82 -13.55
CA ALA A 213 27.45 12.11 -13.94
C ALA A 213 28.72 12.90 -13.60
#